data_AF-A0A4Q2ZBT2-F1
#
_entry.id   AF-A0A4Q2ZBT2-F1
#
_cell.length_a   1.000
_cell.length_b   1.000
_cell.length_c   1.000
_cell.angle_alpha   90.00
_cell.angle_beta   90.00
_cell.angle_gamma   90.00
#
_symmetry.space_group_name_H-M   'P 1'
#
loop_
_entity.id
_entity.type
_entity.pdbx_description
1 polymer ?
#
loop_
_entity_poly.entity_id
_entity_poly.type
_entity_poly.pdbx_seq_one_letter_code
_entity_poly.pdbx_strand_id
1 'polypeptide(L)'
;MKTFLEARTREEVLAVVRDPAATGSKWDAWLAGEAYAAPGFQGIVGKPSTVGTGDGAFSAVQVRTGDFKLREVALIRLDGQLKVDWDSWVGWSEMTWEDFRTKKPAEPVLFRVQLSDVEYFNFDFRDDTEWSSYRLESEDGMEFIYGYVPRSGELDQRLRPSDAKGKTKWMLKLKFPPDATRDNQVLIESIVGDGWVVKPVVKE
;
A
#
# COMPACT_ATOMS: atom_id res chain seq x y z
N MET A 1 -9.84 -11.03 -12.99
CA MET A 1 -8.77 -10.07 -13.34
C MET A 1 -9.10 -9.25 -14.58
N LYS A 2 -9.15 -9.80 -15.81
CA LYS A 2 -9.51 -9.01 -17.01
C LYS A 2 -10.84 -8.26 -16.81
N THR A 3 -11.88 -8.97 -16.38
CA THR A 3 -13.19 -8.38 -16.03
C THR A 3 -13.10 -7.25 -15.02
N PHE A 4 -12.20 -7.32 -14.04
CA PHE A 4 -11.99 -6.25 -13.06
C PHE A 4 -11.35 -5.01 -13.71
N LEU A 5 -10.33 -5.21 -14.54
CA LEU A 5 -9.62 -4.11 -15.21
C LEU A 5 -10.47 -3.41 -16.28
N GLU A 6 -11.46 -4.11 -16.83
CA GLU A 6 -12.39 -3.57 -17.82
C GLU A 6 -13.72 -3.07 -17.19
N ALA A 7 -13.96 -3.32 -15.90
CA ALA A 7 -15.15 -2.88 -15.19
C ALA A 7 -15.24 -1.36 -15.20
N ARG A 8 -16.39 -0.82 -15.60
CA ARG A 8 -16.69 0.60 -15.77
C ARG A 8 -17.60 1.16 -14.69
N THR A 9 -18.20 0.30 -13.88
CA THR A 9 -19.08 0.71 -12.79
C THR A 9 -18.61 0.14 -11.46
N ARG A 10 -19.07 0.77 -10.37
CA ARG A 10 -18.88 0.27 -9.01
C ARG A 10 -19.38 -1.17 -8.89
N GLU A 11 -20.58 -1.45 -9.41
CA GLU A 11 -21.22 -2.77 -9.30
C GLU A 11 -20.42 -3.86 -10.00
N GLU A 12 -19.87 -3.57 -11.18
CA GLU A 12 -19.01 -4.50 -11.92
C GLU A 12 -17.71 -4.79 -11.16
N VAL A 13 -17.10 -3.77 -10.53
CA VAL A 13 -15.93 -3.95 -9.67
C VAL A 13 -16.30 -4.81 -8.46
N LEU A 14 -17.37 -4.45 -7.75
CA LEU A 14 -17.81 -5.15 -6.53
C LEU A 14 -18.13 -6.63 -6.79
N ALA A 15 -18.56 -7.01 -7.99
CA ALA A 15 -18.85 -8.41 -8.33
C ALA A 15 -17.60 -9.32 -8.35
N VAL A 16 -16.42 -8.74 -8.58
CA VAL A 16 -15.17 -9.51 -8.85
C VAL A 16 -14.08 -9.32 -7.79
N VAL A 17 -14.30 -8.47 -6.81
CA VAL A 17 -13.40 -8.28 -5.66
C VAL A 17 -13.68 -9.29 -4.56
N ARG A 18 -12.70 -9.53 -3.69
CA ARG A 18 -12.79 -10.56 -2.63
C ARG A 18 -13.73 -10.18 -1.48
N ASP A 19 -13.90 -8.89 -1.22
CA ASP A 19 -14.78 -8.38 -0.17
C ASP A 19 -15.59 -7.18 -0.70
N PRO A 20 -16.75 -7.45 -1.33
CA PRO A 20 -17.58 -6.43 -1.93
C PRO A 20 -18.12 -5.43 -0.90
N ALA A 21 -18.41 -5.88 0.33
CA ALA A 21 -18.96 -5.03 1.38
C ALA A 21 -17.90 -4.03 1.88
N ALA A 22 -16.70 -4.51 2.22
CA ALA A 22 -15.60 -3.65 2.65
C ALA A 22 -15.16 -2.70 1.53
N THR A 23 -15.01 -3.21 0.30
CA THR A 23 -14.66 -2.38 -0.86
C THR A 23 -15.72 -1.32 -1.11
N GLY A 24 -17.00 -1.71 -1.06
CA GLY A 24 -18.13 -0.81 -1.23
C GLY A 24 -18.15 0.32 -0.21
N SER A 25 -17.79 0.06 1.05
CA SER A 25 -17.75 1.08 2.10
C SER A 25 -16.62 2.11 1.93
N LYS A 26 -15.55 1.75 1.22
CA LYS A 26 -14.36 2.59 0.98
C LYS A 26 -14.43 3.35 -0.34
N TRP A 27 -15.34 2.96 -1.23
CA TRP A 27 -15.39 3.38 -2.63
C TRP A 27 -15.45 4.91 -2.79
N ASP A 28 -16.40 5.56 -2.12
CA ASP A 28 -16.64 7.00 -2.28
C ASP A 28 -15.47 7.83 -1.71
N ALA A 29 -14.90 7.38 -0.58
CA ALA A 29 -13.73 7.99 0.01
C ALA A 29 -12.49 7.85 -0.89
N TRP A 30 -12.33 6.71 -1.57
CA TRP A 30 -11.24 6.48 -2.52
C TRP A 30 -11.38 7.34 -3.78
N LEU A 31 -12.59 7.48 -4.33
CA LEU A 31 -12.80 8.34 -5.49
C LEU A 31 -12.57 9.82 -5.16
N ALA A 32 -12.72 10.24 -3.91
CA ALA A 32 -12.54 11.63 -3.48
C ALA A 32 -13.33 12.64 -4.35
N GLY A 33 -14.49 12.23 -4.88
CA GLY A 33 -15.33 13.04 -5.77
C GLY A 33 -14.96 12.98 -7.26
N GLU A 34 -13.91 12.24 -7.64
CA GLU A 34 -13.53 12.01 -9.03
C GLU A 34 -14.41 10.96 -9.73
N ALA A 35 -14.46 11.03 -11.06
CA ALA A 35 -15.14 10.03 -11.87
C ALA A 35 -14.29 8.76 -11.98
N TYR A 36 -14.90 7.60 -11.72
CA TYR A 36 -14.23 6.32 -11.92
C TYR A 36 -13.93 6.09 -13.40
N ALA A 37 -12.66 5.75 -13.70
CA ALA A 37 -12.22 5.31 -15.00
C ALA A 37 -11.69 3.87 -14.91
N ALA A 38 -12.16 3.02 -15.83
CA ALA A 38 -11.67 1.64 -15.92
C ALA A 38 -10.16 1.63 -16.24
N PRO A 39 -9.34 0.86 -15.52
CA PRO A 39 -7.89 0.80 -15.78
C PRO A 39 -7.52 0.33 -17.18
N GLY A 40 -8.38 -0.48 -17.82
CA GLY A 40 -8.14 -1.15 -19.09
C GLY A 40 -7.17 -2.33 -18.96
N PHE A 41 -7.22 -3.25 -19.92
CA PHE A 41 -6.38 -4.45 -19.95
C PHE A 41 -5.74 -4.63 -21.33
N GLN A 42 -4.40 -4.67 -21.35
CA GLN A 42 -3.62 -4.93 -22.56
C GLN A 42 -3.01 -6.34 -22.57
N GLY A 43 -2.74 -6.92 -21.41
CA GLY A 43 -2.20 -8.28 -21.33
C GLY A 43 -1.57 -8.62 -19.99
N ILE A 44 -1.20 -9.89 -19.84
CA ILE A 44 -0.39 -10.39 -18.72
C ILE A 44 1.08 -10.32 -19.14
N VAL A 45 1.94 -9.97 -18.19
CA VAL A 45 3.39 -9.95 -18.37
C VAL A 45 4.02 -10.94 -17.38
N GLY A 46 4.92 -11.79 -17.87
CA GLY A 46 5.62 -12.75 -17.02
C GLY A 46 4.75 -13.87 -16.47
N LYS A 47 5.27 -14.56 -15.44
CA LYS A 47 4.58 -15.65 -14.75
C LYS A 47 3.97 -15.12 -13.44
N PRO A 48 2.84 -15.70 -12.97
CA PRO A 48 2.33 -15.40 -11.65
C PRO A 48 3.37 -15.69 -10.55
N SER A 49 3.36 -14.90 -9.49
CA SER A 49 4.15 -15.10 -8.28
C SER A 49 3.23 -15.30 -7.08
N THR A 50 3.78 -15.84 -5.98
CA THR A 50 3.09 -15.84 -4.69
C THR A 50 3.40 -14.54 -3.95
N VAL A 51 2.41 -13.96 -3.29
CA VAL A 51 2.57 -12.72 -2.49
C VAL A 51 1.89 -12.85 -1.12
N GLY A 52 2.32 -12.04 -0.15
CA GLY A 52 1.78 -12.03 1.21
C GLY A 52 2.41 -13.08 2.12
N THR A 53 1.65 -13.56 3.10
CA THR A 53 2.08 -14.26 4.34
C THR A 53 2.69 -15.66 4.17
N GLY A 54 3.25 -15.99 3.00
CA GLY A 54 3.99 -17.23 2.75
C GLY A 54 3.16 -18.52 2.67
N ASP A 55 1.86 -18.48 2.98
CA ASP A 55 0.94 -19.63 2.93
C ASP A 55 0.41 -19.92 1.52
N GLY A 56 0.79 -19.13 0.51
CA GLY A 56 0.39 -19.33 -0.88
C GLY A 56 -1.05 -18.92 -1.19
N ALA A 57 -1.77 -18.27 -0.27
CA ALA A 57 -3.18 -17.93 -0.45
C ALA A 57 -3.41 -16.89 -1.57
N PHE A 58 -2.44 -16.00 -1.78
CA PHE A 58 -2.49 -14.97 -2.81
C PHE A 58 -1.49 -15.25 -3.94
N SER A 59 -1.97 -15.09 -5.16
CA SER A 59 -1.12 -15.02 -6.36
C SER A 59 -1.12 -13.60 -6.90
N ALA A 60 0.04 -13.08 -7.28
CA ALA A 60 0.17 -11.84 -8.00
C ALA A 60 0.38 -12.10 -9.49
N VAL A 61 -0.26 -11.27 -10.32
CA VAL A 61 -0.09 -11.28 -11.77
C VAL A 61 0.28 -9.87 -12.21
N GLN A 62 1.40 -9.74 -12.92
CA GLN A 62 1.77 -8.49 -13.56
C GLN A 62 0.92 -8.30 -14.83
N VAL A 63 0.26 -7.16 -14.92
CA VAL A 63 -0.60 -6.80 -16.04
C VAL A 63 -0.10 -5.50 -16.66
N ARG A 64 -0.32 -5.37 -17.97
CA ARG A 64 -0.24 -4.08 -18.64
C ARG A 64 -1.65 -3.48 -18.72
N THR A 65 -1.84 -2.31 -18.14
CA THR A 65 -3.10 -1.57 -18.14
C THR A 65 -3.32 -0.82 -19.46
N GLY A 66 -4.51 -0.23 -19.64
CA GLY A 66 -4.89 0.52 -20.85
C GLY A 66 -4.00 1.74 -21.12
N ASP A 67 -3.42 2.31 -20.07
CA ASP A 67 -2.43 3.40 -20.11
C ASP A 67 -0.98 2.89 -20.28
N PHE A 68 -0.81 1.60 -20.62
CA PHE A 68 0.48 0.92 -20.83
C PHE A 68 1.38 0.79 -19.60
N LYS A 69 0.91 1.17 -18.40
CA LYS A 69 1.66 0.93 -17.16
C LYS A 69 1.68 -0.55 -16.80
N LEU A 70 2.78 -1.00 -16.19
CA LEU A 70 2.85 -2.31 -15.55
C LEU A 70 2.36 -2.17 -14.12
N ARG A 71 1.36 -2.97 -13.76
CA ARG A 71 0.78 -3.01 -12.41
C ARG A 71 0.59 -4.45 -11.97
N GLU A 72 0.56 -4.63 -10.66
CA GLU A 72 0.36 -5.94 -10.04
C GLU A 72 -1.10 -6.10 -9.61
N VAL A 73 -1.74 -7.19 -10.02
CA VAL A 73 -3.05 -7.58 -9.47
C VAL A 73 -2.86 -8.76 -8.54
N ALA A 74 -3.20 -8.58 -7.26
CA ALA A 74 -3.28 -9.67 -6.31
C ALA A 74 -4.64 -10.39 -6.42
N LEU A 75 -4.58 -11.71 -6.45
CA LEU A 75 -5.70 -12.61 -6.63
C LEU A 75 -5.75 -13.62 -5.49
N ILE A 76 -6.95 -13.89 -5.00
CA ILE A 76 -7.23 -14.96 -4.02
C ILE A 76 -8.31 -15.88 -4.59
N ARG A 77 -8.21 -17.18 -4.30
CA ARG A 77 -9.28 -18.13 -4.66
C ARG A 77 -10.27 -18.25 -3.50
N LEU A 78 -11.50 -17.84 -3.73
CA LEU A 78 -12.63 -17.96 -2.79
C LEU A 78 -13.77 -18.69 -3.50
N ASP A 79 -14.32 -19.73 -2.88
CA ASP A 79 -15.42 -20.54 -3.43
C ASP A 79 -15.19 -21.01 -4.88
N GLY A 80 -13.95 -21.43 -5.17
CA GLY A 80 -13.53 -21.87 -6.50
C GLY A 80 -13.29 -20.74 -7.51
N GLN A 81 -13.64 -19.49 -7.19
CA GLN A 81 -13.48 -18.32 -8.06
C GLN A 81 -12.23 -17.50 -7.71
N LEU A 82 -11.56 -16.95 -8.73
CA LEU A 82 -10.50 -15.97 -8.52
C LEU A 82 -11.10 -14.59 -8.30
N LYS A 83 -10.80 -13.99 -7.15
CA LYS A 83 -11.24 -12.66 -6.75
C LYS A 83 -10.06 -11.72 -6.63
N VAL A 84 -10.27 -10.45 -6.95
CA VAL A 84 -9.24 -9.39 -6.86
C VAL A 84 -9.19 -8.81 -5.45
N ASP A 85 -7.98 -8.59 -4.94
CA ASP A 85 -7.76 -7.76 -3.75
C ASP A 85 -7.72 -6.28 -4.17
N TRP A 86 -8.84 -5.58 -4.02
CA TRP A 86 -8.97 -4.18 -4.42
C TRP A 86 -8.12 -3.24 -3.58
N ASP A 87 -8.03 -3.46 -2.26
CA ASP A 87 -7.24 -2.63 -1.36
C ASP A 87 -5.76 -2.56 -1.79
N SER A 88 -5.17 -3.71 -2.17
CA SER A 88 -3.80 -3.79 -2.68
C SER A 88 -3.66 -3.18 -4.07
N TRP A 89 -4.69 -3.29 -4.92
CA TRP A 89 -4.70 -2.69 -6.24
C TRP A 89 -4.68 -1.17 -6.17
N VAL A 90 -5.50 -0.56 -5.32
CA VAL A 90 -5.56 0.91 -5.21
C VAL A 90 -4.58 1.48 -4.18
N GLY A 91 -3.79 0.64 -3.50
CA GLY A 91 -2.93 1.10 -2.40
C GLY A 91 -3.73 1.74 -1.26
N TRP A 92 -4.92 1.21 -0.96
CA TRP A 92 -5.84 1.83 0.01
C TRP A 92 -5.17 2.03 1.37
N SER A 93 -5.34 3.23 1.90
CA SER A 93 -4.84 3.67 3.21
C SER A 93 -6.00 4.27 4.01
N GLU A 94 -5.91 4.26 5.34
CA GLU A 94 -6.97 4.75 6.24
C GLU A 94 -7.24 6.26 6.09
N MET A 95 -6.28 7.00 5.55
CA MET A 95 -6.36 8.44 5.32
C MET A 95 -5.69 8.79 3.99
N THR A 96 -6.12 9.87 3.34
CA THR A 96 -5.40 10.40 2.17
C THR A 96 -4.07 11.00 2.59
N TRP A 97 -3.10 11.02 1.67
CA TRP A 97 -1.79 11.62 1.93
C TRP A 97 -1.90 13.12 2.26
N GLU A 98 -2.77 13.85 1.55
CA GLU A 98 -3.05 15.27 1.82
C GLU A 98 -3.62 15.50 3.22
N ASP A 99 -4.66 14.75 3.62
CA ASP A 99 -5.26 14.88 4.94
C ASP A 99 -4.25 14.52 6.03
N PHE A 100 -3.44 13.49 5.81
CA PHE A 100 -2.44 13.04 6.78
C PHE A 100 -1.37 14.11 7.03
N ARG A 101 -0.85 14.74 5.98
CA ARG A 101 0.11 15.85 6.09
C ARG A 101 -0.50 17.10 6.73
N THR A 102 -1.77 17.37 6.46
CA THR A 102 -2.49 18.55 6.98
C THR A 102 -2.86 18.39 8.45
N LYS A 103 -3.47 17.25 8.81
CA LYS A 103 -3.98 16.98 10.16
C LYS A 103 -2.89 16.54 11.13
N LYS A 104 -1.75 16.07 10.62
CA LYS A 104 -0.58 15.61 11.38
C LYS A 104 -0.97 14.74 12.60
N PRO A 105 -1.70 13.63 12.39
CA PRO A 105 -2.23 12.85 13.50
C PRO A 105 -1.10 12.27 14.35
N ALA A 106 -1.22 12.43 15.67
CA ALA A 106 -0.36 11.76 16.64
C ALA A 106 -0.77 10.28 16.84
N GLU A 107 -2.01 9.93 16.50
CA GLU A 107 -2.47 8.55 16.51
C GLU A 107 -2.02 7.80 15.24
N PRO A 108 -1.59 6.52 15.33
CA PRO A 108 -1.11 5.78 14.18
C PRO A 108 -2.19 5.46 13.13
N VAL A 109 -1.92 5.82 11.88
CA VAL A 109 -2.79 5.61 10.72
C VAL A 109 -2.17 4.60 9.75
N LEU A 110 -2.98 3.68 9.21
CA LEU A 110 -2.52 2.62 8.30
C LEU A 110 -2.29 3.17 6.90
N PHE A 111 -1.10 2.94 6.38
CA PHE A 111 -0.73 3.24 5.01
C PHE A 111 -0.18 2.01 4.29
N ARG A 112 -0.56 1.87 3.02
CA ARG A 112 0.13 1.01 2.04
C ARG A 112 1.17 1.84 1.31
N VAL A 113 2.44 1.51 1.51
CA VAL A 113 3.57 2.28 0.97
C VAL A 113 4.52 1.41 0.17
N GLN A 114 5.16 2.01 -0.83
CA GLN A 114 6.40 1.55 -1.40
C GLN A 114 7.54 2.19 -0.59
N LEU A 115 8.38 1.37 0.01
CA LEU A 115 9.47 1.80 0.89
C LEU A 115 10.81 1.59 0.19
N SER A 116 11.66 2.61 0.23
CA SER A 116 13.10 2.50 -0.07
C SER A 116 13.93 3.14 1.05
N ASP A 117 15.18 2.70 1.19
CA ASP A 117 16.15 3.35 2.06
C ASP A 117 16.54 4.74 1.54
N VAL A 118 16.83 5.66 2.45
CA VAL A 118 17.36 6.99 2.12
C VAL A 118 18.16 7.53 3.29
N GLU A 119 19.16 8.37 3.00
CA GLU A 119 19.91 9.12 4.01
C GLU A 119 19.36 10.54 4.09
N TYR A 120 18.22 10.72 4.77
CA TYR A 120 17.61 12.04 4.97
C TYR A 120 17.43 12.33 6.46
N PHE A 121 18.39 13.07 7.04
CA PHE A 121 18.43 13.41 8.46
C PHE A 121 18.39 14.93 8.65
N ASN A 122 17.25 15.44 9.07
CA ASN A 122 16.99 16.87 9.27
C ASN A 122 15.94 17.09 10.35
N PHE A 123 15.94 18.29 10.94
CA PHE A 123 14.97 18.74 11.95
C PHE A 123 14.89 17.78 13.14
N ASP A 124 13.73 17.19 13.39
CA ASP A 124 13.44 16.32 14.52
C ASP A 124 14.17 14.96 14.41
N PHE A 125 14.76 14.66 13.25
CA PHE A 125 15.44 13.39 12.94
C PHE A 125 16.87 13.61 12.41
N ARG A 126 17.62 14.52 13.04
CA ARG A 126 18.96 14.94 12.57
C ARG A 126 20.11 14.01 12.91
N ASP A 127 19.94 13.12 13.91
CA ASP A 127 21.00 12.23 14.38
C ASP A 127 20.93 10.88 13.63
N ASP A 128 21.89 10.64 12.74
CA ASP A 128 21.96 9.44 11.91
C ASP A 128 22.45 8.20 12.69
N THR A 129 22.95 8.39 13.91
CA THR A 129 23.28 7.31 14.84
C THR A 129 22.05 6.85 15.62
N GLU A 130 21.06 7.71 15.81
CA GLU A 130 19.80 7.41 16.49
C GLU A 130 18.71 6.92 15.54
N TRP A 131 18.70 7.36 14.28
CA TRP A 131 17.60 7.13 13.36
C TRP A 131 18.01 6.33 12.11
N SER A 132 17.09 5.49 11.64
CA SER A 132 17.05 5.02 10.26
C SER A 132 15.95 5.78 9.51
N SER A 133 16.22 6.14 8.26
CA SER A 133 15.33 6.94 7.41
C SER A 133 14.93 6.15 6.17
N TYR A 134 13.65 6.29 5.80
CA TYR A 134 13.05 5.63 4.64
C TYR A 134 12.21 6.61 3.85
N ARG A 135 12.23 6.47 2.53
CA ARG A 135 11.27 7.14 1.65
C ARG A 135 10.04 6.25 1.52
N LEU A 136 8.88 6.78 1.87
CA LEU A 136 7.59 6.11 1.80
C LEU A 136 6.77 6.76 0.69
N GLU A 137 6.40 5.97 -0.31
CA GLU A 137 5.70 6.45 -1.50
C GLU A 137 4.34 5.77 -1.67
N SER A 138 3.41 6.52 -2.23
CA SER A 138 2.14 6.02 -2.77
C SER A 138 2.36 5.01 -3.92
N GLU A 139 1.28 4.34 -4.33
CA GLU A 139 1.35 3.30 -5.36
C GLU A 139 1.84 3.79 -6.72
N ASP A 140 1.41 4.99 -7.11
CA ASP A 140 1.83 5.65 -8.35
C ASP A 140 3.12 6.47 -8.20
N GLY A 141 3.63 6.61 -6.98
CA GLY A 141 4.82 7.38 -6.65
C GLY A 141 4.63 8.90 -6.74
N MET A 142 3.40 9.40 -6.87
CA MET A 142 3.12 10.84 -6.94
C MET A 142 3.22 11.49 -5.56
N GLU A 143 2.80 10.77 -4.53
CA GLU A 143 2.89 11.19 -3.13
C GLU A 143 4.02 10.48 -2.39
N PHE A 144 4.75 11.22 -1.54
CA PHE A 144 5.76 10.66 -0.67
C PHE A 144 5.96 11.44 0.63
N ILE A 145 6.48 10.76 1.66
CA ILE A 145 6.98 11.32 2.93
C ILE A 145 8.23 10.55 3.39
N TYR A 146 8.92 11.06 4.41
CA TYR A 146 10.03 10.39 5.07
C TYR A 146 9.57 9.72 6.36
N GLY A 147 9.79 8.42 6.46
CA GLY A 147 9.49 7.62 7.65
C GLY A 147 10.76 7.31 8.44
N TYR A 148 10.66 7.39 9.76
CA TYR A 148 11.77 7.17 10.67
C TYR A 148 11.47 6.10 11.71
N VAL A 149 12.50 5.34 12.09
CA VAL A 149 12.49 4.39 13.20
C VAL A 149 13.79 4.51 14.00
N PRO A 150 13.78 4.18 15.30
CA PRO A 150 15.02 4.07 16.07
C PRO A 150 15.98 3.07 15.43
N ARG A 151 17.23 3.51 15.21
CA ARG A 151 18.28 2.72 14.60
C ARG A 151 18.57 1.48 15.43
N SER A 152 18.86 0.37 14.75
CA SER A 152 19.12 -0.94 15.36
C SER A 152 17.97 -1.55 16.16
N GLY A 153 16.80 -0.89 16.21
CA GLY A 153 15.57 -1.46 16.77
C GLY A 153 14.97 -2.57 15.90
N GLU A 154 13.96 -3.27 16.43
CA GLU A 154 13.30 -4.36 15.71
C GLU A 154 12.72 -3.92 14.37
N LEU A 155 12.05 -2.75 14.33
CA LEU A 155 11.47 -2.22 13.10
C LEU A 155 12.55 -1.90 12.06
N ASP A 156 13.68 -1.30 12.46
CA ASP A 156 14.80 -1.01 11.56
C ASP A 156 15.32 -2.31 10.92
N GLN A 157 15.54 -3.35 11.74
CA GLN A 157 16.03 -4.64 11.24
C GLN A 157 15.06 -5.30 10.27
N ARG A 158 13.74 -5.15 10.47
CA ARG A 158 12.70 -5.74 9.62
C ARG A 158 12.45 -4.94 8.33
N LEU A 159 12.54 -3.62 8.38
CA LEU A 159 12.26 -2.73 7.25
C LEU A 159 13.44 -2.56 6.32
N ARG A 160 14.68 -2.77 6.79
CA ARG A 160 15.87 -2.70 5.95
C ARG A 160 15.68 -3.56 4.71
N PRO A 161 15.66 -2.94 3.50
CA PRO A 161 15.50 -3.68 2.27
C PRO A 161 16.63 -4.71 2.14
N SER A 162 16.30 -5.94 1.76
CA SER A 162 17.30 -6.97 1.47
C SER A 162 18.13 -6.66 0.22
N ASP A 163 17.57 -5.86 -0.70
CA ASP A 163 18.24 -5.34 -1.89
C ASP A 163 18.32 -3.80 -1.82
N ALA A 164 19.54 -3.26 -1.76
CA ALA A 164 19.87 -1.84 -1.59
C ALA A 164 19.43 -0.91 -2.75
N LYS A 165 18.60 -1.37 -3.68
CA LYS A 165 18.12 -0.58 -4.85
C LYS A 165 16.64 -0.78 -5.18
N GLY A 166 15.91 -1.58 -4.40
CA GLY A 166 14.52 -1.93 -4.68
C GLY A 166 13.53 -1.19 -3.78
N LYS A 167 12.36 -0.84 -4.32
CA LYS A 167 11.20 -0.48 -3.49
C LYS A 167 10.51 -1.74 -3.01
N THR A 168 10.20 -1.81 -1.72
CA THR A 168 9.47 -2.94 -1.10
C THR A 168 8.09 -2.47 -0.65
N LYS A 169 7.06 -3.29 -0.84
CA LYS A 169 5.69 -2.95 -0.44
C LYS A 169 5.49 -3.29 1.04
N TRP A 170 4.93 -2.35 1.80
CA TRP A 170 4.61 -2.53 3.21
C TRP A 170 3.25 -1.96 3.56
N MET A 171 2.62 -2.56 4.57
CA MET A 171 1.52 -1.96 5.33
C MET A 171 2.06 -1.48 6.67
N LEU A 172 2.09 -0.18 6.88
CA LEU A 172 2.70 0.46 8.05
C LEU A 172 1.68 1.32 8.79
N LYS A 173 1.79 1.37 10.12
CA LYS A 173 1.12 2.39 10.94
C LYS A 173 2.06 3.58 11.08
N LEU A 174 1.62 4.76 10.63
CA LEU A 174 2.39 6.00 10.57
C LEU A 174 1.76 7.05 11.48
N LYS A 175 2.59 7.83 12.16
CA LYS A 175 2.13 8.98 12.96
C LYS A 175 3.13 10.12 12.90
N PHE A 176 2.66 11.34 13.11
CA PHE A 176 3.56 12.48 13.29
C PHE A 176 4.11 12.48 14.72
N PRO A 177 5.38 12.91 14.91
CA PRO A 177 5.87 13.17 16.25
C PRO A 177 5.01 14.27 16.92
N PRO A 178 4.91 14.28 18.26
CA PRO A 178 4.30 15.40 18.97
C PRO A 178 4.93 16.72 18.52
N ASP A 179 4.10 17.73 18.29
CA ASP A 179 4.51 19.08 17.86
C ASP A 179 5.30 19.12 16.53
N ALA A 180 5.04 18.17 15.62
CA ALA A 180 5.72 18.05 14.34
C ALA A 180 5.81 19.38 13.55
N THR A 181 7.05 19.86 13.40
CA THR A 181 7.34 21.10 12.68
C THR A 181 7.25 20.93 11.16
N ARG A 182 7.45 19.71 10.67
CA ARG A 182 7.34 19.32 9.27
C ARG A 182 6.08 18.52 9.00
N ASP A 183 5.60 18.59 7.77
CA ASP A 183 4.42 17.88 7.25
C ASP A 183 4.80 16.65 6.42
N ASN A 184 6.10 16.34 6.29
CA ASN A 184 6.60 15.24 5.47
C ASN A 184 7.58 14.32 6.21
N GLN A 185 7.66 14.41 7.54
CA GLN A 185 8.50 13.55 8.38
C GLN A 185 7.65 12.88 9.46
N VAL A 186 7.67 11.56 9.49
CA VAL A 186 6.79 10.75 10.35
C VAL A 186 7.53 9.61 11.03
N LEU A 187 6.98 9.14 12.14
CA LEU A 187 7.40 7.90 12.77
C LEU A 187 6.70 6.71 12.12
N ILE A 188 7.45 5.65 11.86
CA ILE A 188 6.89 4.33 11.55
C ILE A 188 6.67 3.61 12.88
N GLU A 189 5.42 3.51 13.31
CA GLU A 189 5.07 2.96 14.61
C GLU A 189 5.11 1.44 14.62
N SER A 190 4.57 0.81 13.58
CA SER A 190 4.53 -0.65 13.48
C SER A 190 4.33 -1.15 12.05
N ILE A 191 4.74 -2.40 11.84
CA ILE A 191 4.47 -3.14 10.62
C ILE A 191 3.17 -3.92 10.81
N VAL A 192 2.20 -3.68 9.94
CA VAL A 192 0.94 -4.44 9.89
C VAL A 192 1.06 -5.64 8.95
N GLY A 193 1.85 -5.53 7.89
CA GLY A 193 2.15 -6.65 7.01
C GLY A 193 3.25 -6.38 6.00
N ASP A 194 3.88 -7.46 5.57
CA ASP A 194 4.86 -7.54 4.49
C ASP A 194 4.12 -7.68 3.15
N GLY A 195 4.16 -6.62 2.34
CA GLY A 195 3.30 -6.47 1.17
C GLY A 195 1.98 -5.74 1.46
N TRP A 196 1.04 -5.81 0.52
CA TRP A 196 -0.22 -5.03 0.57
C TRP A 196 -1.49 -5.87 0.67
N VAL A 197 -1.35 -7.19 0.78
CA VAL A 197 -2.49 -8.11 0.96
C VAL A 197 -2.61 -8.50 2.42
N VAL A 198 -3.84 -8.51 2.93
CA VAL A 198 -4.15 -9.00 4.28
C VAL A 198 -5.04 -10.21 4.16
N LYS A 199 -4.71 -11.28 4.90
CA LYS A 199 -5.53 -12.49 4.95
C LYS A 199 -6.97 -12.15 5.37
N PRO A 200 -8.01 -12.71 4.71
CA PRO A 200 -9.36 -12.64 5.25
C PRO A 200 -9.37 -13.27 6.64
N VAL A 201 -9.93 -12.59 7.63
CA VAL A 201 -10.28 -13.23 8.90
C VAL A 201 -11.41 -14.20 8.59
N VAL A 202 -11.13 -15.50 8.64
CA VAL A 202 -12.19 -16.51 8.56
C VAL A 202 -13.03 -16.31 9.81
N LYS A 203 -14.25 -15.80 9.66
CA LYS A 203 -15.25 -15.88 10.73
C LYS A 203 -15.71 -17.33 10.76
N GLU A 204 -15.37 -18.03 11.83
CA GLU A 204 -15.98 -19.32 12.18
C GLU A 204 -17.49 -19.18 12.40
#